data_AF-A0A1D9Q842-F1
#
_entry.id   AF-A0A1D9Q842-F1
#
_cell.length_a   1.000
_cell.length_b   1.000
_cell.length_c   1.000
_cell.angle_alpha   90.00
_cell.angle_beta   90.00
_cell.angle_gamma   90.00
#
_symmetry.space_group_name_H-M   'P 1'
#
loop_
_entity.id
_entity.type
_entity.pdbx_description
1 polymer ?
#
loop_
_entity_poly.entity_id
_entity_poly.type
_entity_poly.pdbx_seq_one_letter_code
_entity_poly.pdbx_strand_id
1 'polypeptide(L)'
;MATGEFTAKEIAIQDLENLVNTLGFSNCFKKGKGFYENEVTQYATSSYEYVRTLPALILKPRNKQDIATILEYATKRKIGVSVRTGGHQYSGASSCTAPNIQMDLSETFKGPDDRTLLRKQGRLHTSVSWSLKEFTDFCAENRIFAPHGQCIAVHLGGHVQTGGYGQLGRSFGLLADHVLEIDIVDYEGIPRRLVHDSPNEAERDLFNAILGGSPGNFGVVTHFTIKVHKDEDYEGSIGMKCLYPYSRDRAEKLLDLVAKMSDGLDSEGNEMVLARNYDVCLNVVSSGNEFAALFPGKAKSLRDFYNNHDDLPNIDPNLPQYPKLIYVWAQWVKLKDTDVFDEKLWFDKLSDGCIDSISINHKELMSYPMSYMTGSWWILDAVREYPYPYIKSTRMSDKTDLSKSGWPKWLAQRIDKIVAPENNGLFVCAQIQPFGGPESKTVKNANNGTSYSWRNSTITCTLDCFYNFKHDKKQEAEQWQKENEEGAIGENGVFSTKDMRPLWGSFGEYDFSKIWDAYHDSQEKYDKLRRLRKIHDPTGVFTPNTFCVPREGEDTKDLLAERVKQQALLS
;
A
#
# COMPACT_ATOMS: atom_id res chain seq x y z
N MET A 1 31.61 -44.84 28.77
CA MET A 1 30.50 -44.13 28.12
C MET A 1 30.96 -42.71 27.90
N ALA A 2 31.34 -42.36 26.67
CA ALA A 2 31.79 -41.00 26.36
C ALA A 2 30.55 -40.13 26.19
N THR A 3 30.33 -39.18 27.10
CA THR A 3 29.41 -38.07 26.91
C THR A 3 30.06 -37.14 25.89
N GLY A 4 29.85 -37.41 24.60
CA GLY A 4 30.32 -36.53 23.54
C GLY A 4 29.54 -35.22 23.61
N GLU A 5 30.19 -34.13 24.01
CA GLU A 5 29.63 -32.79 23.86
C GLU A 5 29.51 -32.47 22.38
N PHE A 6 28.29 -32.23 21.90
CA PHE A 6 28.06 -31.77 20.54
C PHE A 6 28.73 -30.41 20.33
N THR A 7 29.36 -30.23 19.18
CA THR A 7 29.88 -28.93 18.74
C THR A 7 28.73 -27.94 18.51
N ALA A 8 29.01 -26.64 18.58
CA ALA A 8 28.02 -25.59 18.31
C ALA A 8 27.35 -25.74 16.93
N LYS A 9 28.09 -26.28 15.94
CA LYS A 9 27.60 -26.58 14.60
C LYS A 9 26.64 -27.76 14.58
N GLU A 10 26.92 -28.84 15.29
CA GLU A 10 26.02 -29.99 15.40
C GLU A 10 24.71 -29.62 16.10
N ILE A 11 24.78 -28.81 17.16
CA ILE A 11 23.58 -28.26 17.82
C ILE A 11 22.77 -27.38 16.84
N ALA A 12 23.44 -26.59 15.98
CA ALA A 12 22.79 -25.79 14.94
C ALA A 12 22.04 -26.61 13.90
N ILE A 13 22.66 -27.71 13.46
CA ILE A 13 22.04 -28.64 12.53
C ILE A 13 20.83 -29.31 13.19
N GLN A 14 20.97 -29.82 14.42
CA GLN A 14 19.89 -30.50 15.12
C GLN A 14 18.69 -29.58 15.38
N ASP A 15 18.94 -28.33 15.81
CA ASP A 15 17.86 -27.35 16.02
C ASP A 15 17.13 -27.03 14.71
N LEU A 16 17.87 -26.90 13.59
CA LEU A 16 17.26 -26.65 12.28
C LEU A 16 16.45 -27.86 11.80
N GLU A 17 16.96 -29.08 11.97
CA GLU A 17 16.23 -30.31 11.65
C GLU A 17 14.94 -30.43 12.47
N ASN A 18 15.01 -30.12 13.76
CA ASN A 18 13.83 -30.10 14.63
C ASN A 18 12.80 -29.06 14.18
N LEU A 19 13.24 -27.86 13.81
CA LEU A 19 12.36 -26.82 13.24
C LEU A 19 11.68 -27.30 11.96
N VAL A 20 12.45 -27.85 11.02
CA VAL A 20 11.94 -28.36 9.74
C VAL A 20 10.96 -29.52 9.94
N ASN A 21 11.25 -30.44 10.87
CA ASN A 21 10.36 -31.54 11.21
C ASN A 21 9.04 -31.03 11.81
N THR A 22 9.09 -30.03 12.69
CA THR A 22 7.88 -29.44 13.30
C THR A 22 7.01 -28.76 12.25
N LEU A 23 7.59 -27.92 11.39
CA LEU A 23 6.86 -27.18 10.35
C LEU A 23 6.40 -28.06 9.18
N GLY A 24 7.10 -29.17 8.95
CA GLY A 24 6.98 -29.99 7.76
C GLY A 24 7.86 -29.47 6.62
N PHE A 25 8.47 -30.40 5.88
CA PHE A 25 9.44 -30.11 4.83
C PHE A 25 8.88 -29.22 3.71
N SER A 26 7.60 -29.38 3.35
CA SER A 26 6.95 -28.59 2.30
C SER A 26 6.76 -27.11 2.64
N ASN A 27 6.96 -26.74 3.91
CA ASN A 27 6.80 -25.37 4.40
C ASN A 27 8.14 -24.69 4.69
N CYS A 28 9.26 -25.35 4.39
CA CYS A 28 10.61 -24.88 4.70
C CYS A 28 11.44 -24.77 3.41
N PHE A 29 11.83 -23.56 3.04
CA PHE A 29 12.62 -23.32 1.84
C PHE A 29 13.96 -22.70 2.21
N LYS A 30 15.05 -23.41 1.88
CA LYS A 30 16.42 -22.99 2.18
C LYS A 30 17.10 -22.48 0.91
N LYS A 31 17.84 -21.38 1.02
CA LYS A 31 18.61 -20.81 -0.09
C LYS A 31 19.49 -21.86 -0.78
N GLY A 32 19.45 -21.89 -2.11
CA GLY A 32 20.20 -22.84 -2.94
C GLY A 32 19.64 -24.27 -2.97
N LYS A 33 18.40 -24.49 -2.51
CA LYS A 33 17.73 -25.81 -2.50
C LYS A 33 16.29 -25.71 -3.02
N GLY A 34 15.85 -26.77 -3.69
CA GLY A 34 14.44 -27.01 -4.03
C GLY A 34 13.78 -25.82 -4.72
N PHE A 35 12.58 -25.45 -4.26
CA PHE A 35 11.75 -24.38 -4.82
C PHE A 35 12.03 -22.99 -4.21
N TYR A 36 13.17 -22.79 -3.52
CA TYR A 36 13.49 -21.51 -2.89
C TYR A 36 13.39 -20.32 -3.85
N GLU A 37 13.87 -20.45 -5.08
CA GLU A 37 13.84 -19.37 -6.07
C GLU A 37 12.40 -18.95 -6.45
N ASN A 38 11.45 -19.88 -6.40
CA ASN A 38 10.04 -19.54 -6.63
C ASN A 38 9.48 -18.76 -5.45
N GLU A 39 9.84 -19.16 -4.23
CA GLU A 39 9.26 -18.64 -2.99
C GLU A 39 9.86 -17.30 -2.54
N VAL A 40 11.12 -17.04 -2.91
CA VAL A 40 11.83 -15.81 -2.53
C VAL A 40 11.32 -14.57 -3.27
N THR A 41 10.71 -14.78 -4.43
CA THR A 41 10.16 -13.72 -5.28
C THR A 41 9.22 -12.82 -4.47
N GLN A 42 9.43 -11.50 -4.57
CA GLN A 42 8.55 -10.51 -3.95
C GLN A 42 7.64 -9.90 -5.01
N TYR A 43 6.38 -9.72 -4.64
CA TYR A 43 5.36 -9.20 -5.54
C TYR A 43 5.68 -7.76 -6.01
N ALA A 44 6.00 -6.83 -5.11
CA ALA A 44 6.15 -5.39 -5.43
C ALA A 44 7.57 -4.82 -5.26
N THR A 45 8.62 -5.58 -5.57
CA THR A 45 10.00 -5.05 -5.52
C THR A 45 10.50 -4.78 -6.92
N SER A 46 10.84 -3.53 -7.21
CA SER A 46 10.90 -3.13 -8.61
C SER A 46 12.08 -2.29 -9.04
N SER A 47 13.10 -2.11 -8.23
CA SER A 47 14.39 -1.57 -8.71
C SER A 47 15.53 -1.77 -7.71
N TYR A 48 15.19 -2.20 -6.48
CA TYR A 48 16.17 -2.50 -5.46
C TYR A 48 16.80 -3.87 -5.70
N GLU A 49 18.10 -3.94 -5.45
CA GLU A 49 18.92 -5.12 -5.70
C GLU A 49 18.34 -6.36 -5.01
N TYR A 50 18.29 -7.46 -5.75
CA TYR A 50 17.97 -8.82 -5.26
C TYR A 50 18.74 -9.17 -3.97
N VAL A 51 19.89 -8.53 -3.74
CA VAL A 51 20.71 -8.66 -2.52
C VAL A 51 19.92 -8.45 -1.22
N ARG A 52 18.91 -7.54 -1.20
CA ARG A 52 18.17 -7.19 0.03
C ARG A 52 17.07 -8.18 0.40
N THR A 53 16.59 -8.96 -0.57
CA THR A 53 15.43 -9.87 -0.44
C THR A 53 15.86 -11.33 -0.58
N LEU A 54 17.03 -11.67 -0.04
CA LEU A 54 17.65 -12.99 -0.09
C LEU A 54 17.78 -13.62 1.31
N PRO A 55 16.67 -14.01 1.96
CA PRO A 55 16.69 -14.64 3.27
C PRO A 55 17.43 -15.98 3.23
N ALA A 56 17.98 -16.42 4.35
CA ALA A 56 18.59 -17.76 4.43
C ALA A 56 17.52 -18.87 4.39
N LEU A 57 16.38 -18.61 5.03
CA LEU A 57 15.24 -19.51 5.14
C LEU A 57 13.93 -18.74 4.88
N ILE A 58 13.03 -19.37 4.15
CA ILE A 58 11.63 -18.95 4.03
C ILE A 58 10.79 -20.03 4.71
N LEU A 59 10.01 -19.64 5.71
CA LEU A 59 9.20 -20.55 6.51
C LEU A 59 7.73 -20.14 6.41
N LYS A 60 6.87 -21.09 6.02
CA LYS A 60 5.42 -20.90 5.89
C LYS A 60 4.70 -21.57 7.07
N PRO A 61 4.45 -20.88 8.19
CA PRO A 61 3.76 -21.48 9.32
C PRO A 61 2.32 -21.84 8.95
N ARG A 62 1.77 -22.90 9.53
CA ARG A 62 0.37 -23.31 9.31
C ARG A 62 -0.58 -22.71 10.33
N ASN A 63 -0.06 -22.32 11.49
CA ASN A 63 -0.84 -21.84 12.63
C ASN A 63 0.03 -21.02 13.60
N LYS A 64 -0.57 -20.54 14.70
CA LYS A 64 0.11 -19.75 15.73
C LYS A 64 1.22 -20.51 16.47
N GLN A 65 1.11 -21.83 16.61
CA GLN A 65 2.15 -22.65 17.25
C GLN A 65 3.41 -22.74 16.39
N ASP A 66 3.26 -22.91 15.08
CA ASP A 66 4.37 -22.85 14.13
C ASP A 66 5.07 -21.48 14.18
N ILE A 67 4.30 -20.38 14.29
CA ILE A 67 4.85 -19.02 14.48
C ILE A 67 5.71 -18.97 15.76
N ALA A 68 5.18 -19.45 16.89
CA ALA A 68 5.90 -19.47 18.17
C ALA A 68 7.21 -20.26 18.07
N THR A 69 7.19 -21.45 17.45
CA THR A 69 8.40 -22.27 17.24
C THR A 69 9.45 -21.58 16.37
N ILE A 70 9.03 -20.85 15.33
CA ILE A 70 9.96 -20.06 14.50
C ILE A 70 10.60 -18.93 15.31
N LEU A 71 9.82 -18.22 16.13
CA LEU A 71 10.33 -17.12 16.96
C LEU A 71 11.26 -17.60 18.07
N GLU A 72 10.96 -18.75 18.68
CA GLU A 72 11.84 -19.41 19.65
C GLU A 72 13.18 -19.76 19.01
N TYR A 73 13.16 -20.41 17.83
CA TYR A 73 14.37 -20.73 17.07
C TYR A 73 15.16 -19.47 16.72
N ALA A 74 14.50 -18.46 16.16
CA ALA A 74 15.12 -17.21 15.74
C ALA A 74 15.79 -16.49 16.92
N THR A 75 15.09 -16.40 18.05
CA THR A 75 15.61 -15.78 19.29
C THR A 75 16.80 -16.55 19.85
N LYS A 76 16.70 -17.89 19.97
CA LYS A 76 17.80 -18.77 20.42
C LYS A 76 19.05 -18.60 19.54
N ARG A 77 18.86 -18.37 18.25
CA ARG A 77 19.92 -18.23 17.25
C ARG A 77 20.34 -16.78 16.98
N LYS A 78 19.69 -15.80 17.61
CA LYS A 78 19.90 -14.36 17.36
C LYS A 78 19.73 -13.97 15.89
N ILE A 79 18.81 -14.64 15.21
CA ILE A 79 18.45 -14.41 13.81
C ILE A 79 17.19 -13.54 13.76
N GLY A 80 17.12 -12.60 12.81
CA GLY A 80 15.94 -11.79 12.58
C GLY A 80 14.88 -12.50 11.75
N VAL A 81 13.63 -12.10 11.94
CA VAL A 81 12.46 -12.56 11.21
C VAL A 81 11.79 -11.36 10.54
N SER A 82 11.66 -11.44 9.21
CA SER A 82 10.77 -10.54 8.45
C SER A 82 9.45 -11.24 8.19
N VAL A 83 8.33 -10.55 8.43
CA VAL A 83 7.00 -11.10 8.24
C VAL A 83 6.44 -10.65 6.89
N ARG A 84 5.98 -11.62 6.09
CA ARG A 84 5.35 -11.41 4.79
C ARG A 84 3.91 -11.90 4.81
N THR A 85 2.99 -11.12 4.22
CA THR A 85 1.71 -11.63 3.72
C THR A 85 1.70 -11.51 2.19
N GLY A 86 1.21 -10.42 1.63
CA GLY A 86 1.11 -10.24 0.17
C GLY A 86 2.39 -9.81 -0.55
N GLY A 87 3.50 -9.60 0.17
CA GLY A 87 4.78 -9.18 -0.44
C GLY A 87 4.74 -7.82 -1.16
N HIS A 88 3.75 -6.97 -0.86
CA HIS A 88 3.52 -5.68 -1.52
C HIS A 88 4.27 -4.51 -0.88
N GLN A 89 5.48 -4.77 -0.34
CA GLN A 89 6.30 -3.74 0.30
C GLN A 89 7.40 -3.30 -0.67
N TYR A 90 7.38 -2.02 -1.05
CA TYR A 90 8.18 -1.53 -2.17
C TYR A 90 9.69 -1.39 -1.91
N SER A 91 10.12 -1.25 -0.66
CA SER A 91 11.56 -1.21 -0.31
C SER A 91 12.17 -2.60 -0.09
N GLY A 92 11.38 -3.68 -0.17
CA GLY A 92 11.79 -5.06 0.11
C GLY A 92 11.79 -5.44 1.60
N ALA A 93 11.25 -4.59 2.49
CA ALA A 93 11.22 -4.79 3.94
C ALA A 93 10.30 -5.92 4.42
N SER A 94 9.38 -6.41 3.57
CA SER A 94 8.64 -7.68 3.82
C SER A 94 9.50 -8.93 3.59
N SER A 95 10.78 -8.74 3.28
CA SER A 95 11.81 -9.76 3.22
C SER A 95 13.01 -9.32 4.05
N CYS A 96 14.11 -10.05 3.92
CA CYS A 96 15.37 -9.78 4.58
C CYS A 96 16.53 -10.44 3.82
N THR A 97 17.75 -10.19 4.30
CA THR A 97 18.96 -10.84 3.77
C THR A 97 19.45 -11.91 4.74
N ALA A 98 20.07 -12.96 4.22
CA ALA A 98 20.80 -13.95 5.02
C ALA A 98 21.72 -13.27 6.05
N PRO A 99 21.80 -13.79 7.29
CA PRO A 99 21.30 -15.09 7.76
C PRO A 99 19.82 -15.11 8.20
N ASN A 100 19.05 -14.05 7.95
CA ASN A 100 17.70 -13.88 8.49
C ASN A 100 16.63 -14.78 7.83
N ILE A 101 15.49 -14.91 8.52
CA ILE A 101 14.32 -15.70 8.13
C ILE A 101 13.25 -14.77 7.53
N GLN A 102 12.62 -15.21 6.46
CA GLN A 102 11.33 -14.66 6.02
C GLN A 102 10.21 -15.61 6.47
N MET A 103 9.35 -15.15 7.36
CA MET A 103 8.13 -15.85 7.77
C MET A 103 6.99 -15.42 6.85
N ASP A 104 6.49 -16.34 6.04
CA ASP A 104 5.50 -16.06 5.01
C ASP A 104 4.13 -16.61 5.39
N LEU A 105 3.21 -15.70 5.67
CA LEU A 105 1.83 -15.96 6.07
C LEU A 105 0.85 -15.95 4.90
N SER A 106 1.29 -15.72 3.65
CA SER A 106 0.42 -15.56 2.47
C SER A 106 -0.68 -16.63 2.36
N GLU A 107 -0.34 -17.88 2.68
CA GLU A 107 -1.25 -19.03 2.64
C GLU A 107 -1.65 -19.54 4.04
N THR A 108 -1.29 -18.82 5.10
CA THR A 108 -1.69 -19.11 6.48
C THR A 108 -3.02 -18.43 6.79
N PHE A 109 -3.87 -19.02 7.62
CA PHE A 109 -5.14 -18.42 8.07
C PHE A 109 -6.11 -18.05 6.92
N LYS A 110 -6.35 -18.99 5.99
CA LYS A 110 -7.34 -18.88 4.90
C LYS A 110 -8.51 -19.87 5.04
N GLY A 111 -8.72 -20.41 6.24
CA GLY A 111 -9.82 -21.30 6.55
C GLY A 111 -11.14 -20.56 6.80
N PRO A 112 -12.27 -21.29 6.92
CA PRO A 112 -13.58 -20.71 7.22
C PRO A 112 -13.62 -19.91 8.53
N ASP A 113 -12.85 -20.34 9.54
CA ASP A 113 -12.81 -19.70 10.86
C ASP A 113 -11.94 -18.44 10.89
N ASP A 114 -11.13 -18.20 9.85
CA ASP A 114 -10.24 -17.03 9.74
C ASP A 114 -10.96 -15.78 9.17
N ARG A 115 -12.29 -15.86 9.07
CA ARG A 115 -13.16 -14.75 8.66
C ARG A 115 -14.59 -14.92 9.20
N THR A 116 -14.97 -14.11 10.20
CA THR A 116 -16.29 -14.16 10.85
C THR A 116 -16.98 -12.79 10.86
N LEU A 117 -18.17 -12.71 10.24
CA LEU A 117 -19.01 -11.50 10.23
C LEU A 117 -20.02 -11.50 11.39
N LEU A 118 -19.83 -10.57 12.33
CA LEU A 118 -20.77 -10.25 13.39
C LEU A 118 -21.70 -9.12 12.92
N ARG A 119 -22.65 -9.48 12.03
CA ARG A 119 -23.47 -8.52 11.28
C ARG A 119 -24.27 -7.54 12.14
N LYS A 120 -24.83 -8.00 13.27
CA LYS A 120 -25.61 -7.15 14.18
C LYS A 120 -24.76 -6.06 14.84
N GLN A 121 -23.47 -6.35 15.05
CA GLN A 121 -22.51 -5.44 15.66
C GLN A 121 -21.79 -4.59 14.61
N GLY A 122 -21.97 -4.86 13.31
CA GLY A 122 -21.19 -4.22 12.25
C GLY A 122 -19.69 -4.48 12.38
N ARG A 123 -19.31 -5.71 12.78
CA ARG A 123 -17.91 -6.09 13.00
C ARG A 123 -17.53 -7.29 12.13
N LEU A 124 -16.34 -7.26 11.57
CA LEU A 124 -15.75 -8.36 10.82
C LEU A 124 -14.41 -8.72 11.45
N HIS A 125 -14.29 -9.94 11.98
CA HIS A 125 -13.00 -10.53 12.35
C HIS A 125 -12.43 -11.21 11.12
N THR A 126 -11.19 -10.88 10.76
CA THR A 126 -10.57 -11.37 9.52
C THR A 126 -9.04 -11.50 9.66
N SER A 127 -8.49 -12.47 8.96
CA SER A 127 -7.05 -12.75 8.87
C SER A 127 -6.28 -11.73 8.03
N VAL A 128 -5.00 -11.57 8.35
CA VAL A 128 -4.05 -10.71 7.61
C VAL A 128 -3.71 -11.22 6.20
N SER A 129 -4.03 -12.47 5.90
CA SER A 129 -3.59 -13.18 4.70
C SER A 129 -4.55 -13.07 3.53
N TRP A 130 -5.76 -12.56 3.75
CA TRP A 130 -6.68 -12.30 2.65
C TRP A 130 -6.14 -11.17 1.77
N SER A 131 -6.13 -11.39 0.46
CA SER A 131 -5.95 -10.33 -0.52
C SER A 131 -7.13 -9.34 -0.46
N LEU A 132 -6.92 -8.11 -0.93
CA LEU A 132 -7.98 -7.11 -0.96
C LEU A 132 -9.14 -7.58 -1.84
N LYS A 133 -8.87 -8.33 -2.92
CA LYS A 133 -9.94 -8.93 -3.72
C LYS A 133 -10.77 -9.96 -2.96
N GLU A 134 -10.13 -10.91 -2.27
CA GLU A 134 -10.87 -11.90 -1.47
C GLU A 134 -11.66 -11.24 -0.34
N PHE A 135 -11.13 -10.15 0.23
CA PHE A 135 -11.82 -9.35 1.23
C PHE A 135 -13.05 -8.64 0.65
N THR A 136 -12.91 -7.96 -0.49
CA THR A 136 -14.03 -7.23 -1.10
C THR A 136 -15.10 -8.14 -1.68
N ASP A 137 -14.72 -9.29 -2.24
CA ASP A 137 -15.67 -10.27 -2.75
C ASP A 137 -16.58 -10.74 -1.61
N PHE A 138 -16.00 -11.07 -0.45
CA PHE A 138 -16.76 -11.41 0.76
C PHE A 138 -17.64 -10.25 1.24
N CYS A 139 -17.12 -9.03 1.22
CA CYS A 139 -17.87 -7.83 1.58
C CYS A 139 -19.09 -7.64 0.67
N ALA A 140 -18.93 -7.76 -0.65
CA ALA A 140 -20.01 -7.63 -1.63
C ALA A 140 -21.07 -8.73 -1.48
N GLU A 141 -20.66 -10.00 -1.32
CA GLU A 141 -21.57 -11.13 -1.04
C GLU A 141 -22.41 -10.88 0.22
N ASN A 142 -21.83 -10.20 1.21
CA ASN A 142 -22.48 -9.89 2.47
C ASN A 142 -23.07 -8.49 2.52
N ARG A 143 -23.12 -7.72 1.41
CA ARG A 143 -23.68 -6.34 1.36
C ARG A 143 -23.12 -5.40 2.44
N ILE A 144 -21.81 -5.48 2.65
CA ILE A 144 -21.03 -4.63 3.56
C ILE A 144 -19.78 -4.10 2.87
N PHE A 145 -19.15 -3.07 3.42
CA PHE A 145 -17.87 -2.55 2.93
C PHE A 145 -17.03 -1.93 4.06
N ALA A 146 -15.76 -1.66 3.78
CA ALA A 146 -14.85 -0.88 4.61
C ALA A 146 -13.89 -0.10 3.69
N PRO A 147 -13.28 1.01 4.15
CA PRO A 147 -12.21 1.66 3.36
C PRO A 147 -11.02 0.72 3.17
N HIS A 148 -10.52 0.60 1.94
CA HIS A 148 -9.36 -0.22 1.59
C HIS A 148 -8.63 0.37 0.37
N GLY A 149 -7.49 -0.24 0.00
CA GLY A 149 -6.67 0.12 -1.15
C GLY A 149 -7.20 -0.36 -2.50
N GLN A 150 -6.50 -0.05 -3.57
CA GLN A 150 -7.03 -0.19 -4.94
C GLN A 150 -6.42 -1.33 -5.77
N CYS A 151 -5.44 -2.07 -5.24
CA CYS A 151 -4.79 -3.17 -5.95
C CYS A 151 -5.26 -4.50 -5.38
N ILE A 152 -5.83 -5.35 -6.24
CA ILE A 152 -6.47 -6.61 -5.84
C ILE A 152 -5.55 -7.57 -5.08
N ALA A 153 -4.25 -7.57 -5.40
CA ALA A 153 -3.27 -8.52 -4.88
C ALA A 153 -2.58 -8.05 -3.58
N VAL A 154 -2.80 -6.80 -3.15
CA VAL A 154 -2.39 -6.35 -1.80
C VAL A 154 -3.08 -7.24 -0.77
N HIS A 155 -2.38 -7.59 0.32
CA HIS A 155 -2.98 -8.35 1.42
C HIS A 155 -3.22 -7.48 2.63
N LEU A 156 -4.25 -7.83 3.42
CA LEU A 156 -4.71 -7.05 4.56
C LEU A 156 -3.62 -6.78 5.60
N GLY A 157 -2.68 -7.71 5.84
CA GLY A 157 -1.68 -7.61 6.91
C GLY A 157 -0.80 -6.37 6.86
N GLY A 158 -0.05 -6.18 5.76
CA GLY A 158 0.74 -4.96 5.58
C GLY A 158 -0.14 -3.73 5.32
N HIS A 159 -1.27 -3.93 4.65
CA HIS A 159 -2.18 -2.85 4.29
C HIS A 159 -2.75 -2.14 5.52
N VAL A 160 -3.30 -2.90 6.48
CA VAL A 160 -3.90 -2.35 7.69
C VAL A 160 -2.87 -1.70 8.62
N GLN A 161 -1.64 -2.20 8.68
CA GLN A 161 -0.56 -1.65 9.52
C GLN A 161 0.08 -0.37 8.95
N THR A 162 -0.12 -0.11 7.65
CA THR A 162 0.37 1.09 6.96
C THR A 162 -0.75 2.13 6.72
N GLY A 163 -1.92 1.90 7.30
CA GLY A 163 -3.08 2.80 7.28
C GLY A 163 -4.23 2.17 6.54
N GLY A 164 -3.96 1.61 5.38
CA GLY A 164 -4.97 1.14 4.45
C GLY A 164 -5.55 2.30 3.65
N TYR A 165 -4.66 3.02 2.96
CA TYR A 165 -5.01 4.13 2.09
C TYR A 165 -5.70 3.64 0.82
N GLY A 166 -6.72 4.37 0.39
CA GLY A 166 -7.39 4.14 -0.87
C GLY A 166 -8.60 5.06 -1.04
N GLN A 167 -9.47 4.71 -1.98
CA GLN A 167 -10.49 5.60 -2.55
C GLN A 167 -11.36 6.30 -1.51
N LEU A 168 -11.75 5.59 -0.46
CA LEU A 168 -12.70 6.07 0.56
C LEU A 168 -12.07 6.98 1.64
N GLY A 169 -10.83 7.42 1.46
CA GLY A 169 -10.09 8.12 2.51
C GLY A 169 -10.70 9.45 2.95
N ARG A 170 -11.40 10.19 2.07
CA ARG A 170 -12.09 11.43 2.47
C ARG A 170 -13.38 11.08 3.20
N SER A 171 -14.20 10.21 2.62
CA SER A 171 -15.50 9.83 3.20
C SER A 171 -15.39 9.06 4.51
N PHE A 172 -14.51 8.06 4.59
CA PHE A 172 -14.50 7.08 5.68
C PHE A 172 -13.18 7.00 6.45
N GLY A 173 -12.11 7.65 5.99
CA GLY A 173 -10.78 7.57 6.60
C GLY A 173 -10.02 6.35 6.12
N LEU A 174 -8.96 5.98 6.84
CA LEU A 174 -8.11 4.84 6.48
C LEU A 174 -8.72 3.53 7.02
N LEU A 175 -8.41 2.36 6.44
CA LEU A 175 -8.85 1.06 6.97
C LEU A 175 -8.55 0.91 8.47
N ALA A 176 -7.37 1.33 8.88
CA ALA A 176 -6.89 1.23 10.24
C ALA A 176 -7.72 2.06 11.24
N ASP A 177 -8.43 3.10 10.80
CA ASP A 177 -9.33 3.88 11.64
C ASP A 177 -10.58 3.07 12.07
N HIS A 178 -10.80 1.92 11.43
CA HIS A 178 -11.91 1.00 11.72
C HIS A 178 -11.47 -0.22 12.53
N VAL A 179 -10.19 -0.37 12.85
CA VAL A 179 -9.70 -1.51 13.64
C VAL A 179 -10.13 -1.35 15.10
N LEU A 180 -10.72 -2.40 15.65
CA LEU A 180 -11.21 -2.49 17.02
C LEU A 180 -10.33 -3.42 17.86
N GLU A 181 -9.84 -4.50 17.26
CA GLU A 181 -9.01 -5.51 17.95
C GLU A 181 -7.91 -6.01 17.02
N ILE A 182 -6.78 -6.42 17.60
CA ILE A 182 -5.64 -7.02 16.88
C ILE A 182 -5.25 -8.31 17.61
N ASP A 183 -5.26 -9.44 16.90
CA ASP A 183 -4.72 -10.70 17.39
C ASP A 183 -3.27 -10.84 16.91
N ILE A 184 -2.32 -10.87 17.85
CA ILE A 184 -0.88 -10.84 17.60
C ILE A 184 -0.17 -11.97 18.34
N VAL A 185 0.92 -12.49 17.77
CA VAL A 185 1.89 -13.33 18.50
C VAL A 185 3.10 -12.46 18.82
N ASP A 186 3.42 -12.31 20.10
CA ASP A 186 4.54 -11.45 20.53
C ASP A 186 5.91 -12.11 20.35
N TYR A 187 6.98 -11.41 20.77
CA TYR A 187 8.36 -11.87 20.64
C TYR A 187 8.67 -13.16 21.43
N GLU A 188 7.86 -13.52 22.43
CA GLU A 188 7.97 -14.75 23.23
C GLU A 188 7.17 -15.91 22.60
N GLY A 189 6.49 -15.67 21.47
CA GLY A 189 5.62 -16.65 20.84
C GLY A 189 4.25 -16.75 21.51
N ILE A 190 3.87 -15.80 22.37
CA ILE A 190 2.60 -15.84 23.11
C ILE A 190 1.51 -15.13 22.31
N PRO A 191 0.37 -15.80 22.02
CA PRO A 191 -0.77 -15.14 21.41
C PRO A 191 -1.43 -14.14 22.37
N ARG A 192 -1.70 -12.94 21.89
CA ARG A 192 -2.37 -11.85 22.60
C ARG A 192 -3.47 -11.23 21.74
N ARG A 193 -4.45 -10.64 22.40
CA ARG A 193 -5.45 -9.77 21.79
C ARG A 193 -5.31 -8.38 22.37
N LEU A 194 -5.14 -7.39 21.50
CA LEU A 194 -5.13 -5.97 21.84
C LEU A 194 -6.47 -5.36 21.45
N VAL A 195 -6.98 -4.44 22.28
CA VAL A 195 -8.27 -3.78 22.06
C VAL A 195 -8.07 -2.28 22.06
N HIS A 196 -8.68 -1.58 21.11
CA HIS A 196 -8.47 -0.15 20.86
C HIS A 196 -8.81 0.74 22.08
N ASP A 197 -9.81 0.35 22.87
CA ASP A 197 -10.29 1.05 24.06
C ASP A 197 -9.90 0.34 25.37
N SER A 198 -8.85 -0.50 25.35
CA SER A 198 -8.34 -1.17 26.55
C SER A 198 -8.12 -0.16 27.68
N PRO A 199 -8.51 -0.43 28.93
CA PRO A 199 -8.22 0.47 30.06
C PRO A 199 -6.71 0.52 30.37
N ASN A 200 -5.93 -0.47 29.92
CA ASN A 200 -4.49 -0.52 30.10
C ASN A 200 -3.78 0.38 29.06
N GLU A 201 -3.10 1.42 29.53
CA GLU A 201 -2.38 2.36 28.67
C GLU A 201 -1.28 1.69 27.83
N ALA A 202 -0.52 0.75 28.40
CA ALA A 202 0.53 0.05 27.68
C ALA A 202 -0.02 -0.80 26.53
N GLU A 203 -1.20 -1.39 26.70
CA GLU A 203 -1.87 -2.12 25.61
C GLU A 203 -2.39 -1.19 24.52
N ARG A 204 -2.99 -0.05 24.90
CA ARG A 204 -3.40 0.97 23.93
C ARG A 204 -2.21 1.52 23.15
N ASP A 205 -1.10 1.76 23.82
CA ASP A 205 0.12 2.24 23.19
C ASP A 205 0.69 1.24 22.17
N LEU A 206 0.70 -0.05 22.51
CA LEU A 206 1.08 -1.11 21.57
C LEU A 206 0.11 -1.21 20.39
N PHE A 207 -1.20 -1.17 20.65
CA PHE A 207 -2.24 -1.17 19.62
C PHE A 207 -2.02 -0.02 18.62
N ASN A 208 -1.80 1.19 19.15
CA ASN A 208 -1.54 2.39 18.36
C ASN A 208 -0.21 2.34 17.61
N ALA A 209 0.82 1.69 18.16
CA ALA A 209 2.12 1.52 17.52
C ALA A 209 2.05 0.55 16.34
N ILE A 210 1.30 -0.55 16.45
CA ILE A 210 1.10 -1.50 15.34
C ILE A 210 0.43 -0.80 14.14
N LEU A 211 -0.48 0.13 14.42
CA LEU A 211 -1.18 0.91 13.41
C LEU A 211 -0.39 2.18 13.05
N GLY A 212 0.66 2.01 12.21
CA GLY A 212 1.44 3.11 11.63
C GLY A 212 2.91 3.19 12.06
N GLY A 213 3.36 2.34 12.97
CA GLY A 213 4.73 2.32 13.50
C GLY A 213 5.70 1.38 12.77
N SER A 214 5.51 1.18 11.46
CA SER A 214 6.17 0.16 10.61
C SER A 214 5.67 -1.27 10.84
N PRO A 215 5.13 -1.94 9.79
CA PRO A 215 4.64 -3.32 9.91
C PRO A 215 5.70 -4.30 10.39
N GLY A 216 5.28 -5.30 11.18
CA GLY A 216 6.14 -6.38 11.64
C GLY A 216 7.06 -6.03 12.82
N ASN A 217 7.04 -4.79 13.31
CA ASN A 217 7.91 -4.36 14.40
C ASN A 217 7.46 -4.77 15.81
N PHE A 218 6.24 -5.23 16.02
CA PHE A 218 5.74 -5.42 17.39
C PHE A 218 5.28 -6.84 17.68
N GLY A 219 5.51 -7.74 16.73
CA GLY A 219 4.99 -9.10 16.74
C GLY A 219 4.42 -9.50 15.39
N VAL A 220 3.91 -10.72 15.33
CA VAL A 220 3.28 -11.29 14.14
C VAL A 220 1.77 -11.11 14.26
N VAL A 221 1.22 -10.09 13.60
CA VAL A 221 -0.24 -9.89 13.53
C VAL A 221 -0.84 -11.02 12.69
N THR A 222 -1.84 -11.70 13.24
CA THR A 222 -2.52 -12.83 12.59
C THR A 222 -3.92 -12.48 12.12
N HIS A 223 -4.67 -11.74 12.93
CA HIS A 223 -6.05 -11.33 12.64
C HIS A 223 -6.32 -9.96 13.23
N PHE A 224 -7.42 -9.35 12.80
CA PHE A 224 -7.97 -8.17 13.41
C PHE A 224 -9.49 -8.16 13.30
N THR A 225 -10.13 -7.40 14.19
CA THR A 225 -11.56 -7.10 14.10
C THR A 225 -11.73 -5.66 13.63
N ILE A 226 -12.42 -5.44 12.51
CA ILE A 226 -12.76 -4.10 12.00
C ILE A 226 -14.25 -3.81 12.13
N LYS A 227 -14.58 -2.53 12.25
CA LYS A 227 -15.92 -2.00 11.96
C LYS A 227 -16.15 -2.04 10.45
N VAL A 228 -17.32 -2.51 10.04
CA VAL A 228 -17.78 -2.53 8.65
C VAL A 228 -19.07 -1.73 8.51
N HIS A 229 -19.30 -1.22 7.31
CA HIS A 229 -20.46 -0.43 6.91
C HIS A 229 -21.42 -1.31 6.11
N LYS A 230 -22.73 -1.11 6.23
CA LYS A 230 -23.71 -1.85 5.43
C LYS A 230 -24.17 -1.00 4.26
N ASP A 231 -24.42 -1.62 3.11
CA ASP A 231 -24.89 -0.89 1.93
C ASP A 231 -26.23 -0.18 2.16
N GLU A 232 -27.12 -0.78 2.98
CA GLU A 232 -28.44 -0.22 3.31
C GLU A 232 -28.36 1.15 4.01
N ASP A 233 -27.25 1.44 4.69
CA ASP A 233 -27.05 2.71 5.40
C ASP A 233 -26.62 3.86 4.46
N TYR A 234 -26.33 3.56 3.18
CA TYR A 234 -25.78 4.50 2.19
C TYR A 234 -26.50 4.42 0.83
N GLU A 235 -27.77 3.99 0.83
CA GLU A 235 -28.59 3.90 -0.37
C GLU A 235 -28.74 5.27 -1.05
N GLY A 236 -28.60 5.31 -2.38
CA GLY A 236 -28.58 6.56 -3.15
C GLY A 236 -27.18 7.13 -3.38
N SER A 237 -26.12 6.47 -2.89
CA SER A 237 -24.74 6.82 -3.26
C SER A 237 -24.51 6.60 -4.76
N ILE A 238 -23.71 7.48 -5.37
CA ILE A 238 -23.49 7.55 -6.80
C ILE A 238 -22.01 7.39 -7.08
N GLY A 239 -21.66 6.72 -8.16
CA GLY A 239 -20.28 6.68 -8.59
C GLY A 239 -20.14 6.59 -10.10
N MET A 240 -18.92 6.89 -10.54
CA MET A 240 -18.59 7.12 -11.92
C MET A 240 -17.17 6.61 -12.21
N LYS A 241 -17.01 6.04 -13.40
CA LYS A 241 -15.71 5.73 -13.98
C LYS A 241 -15.61 6.33 -15.36
N CYS A 242 -14.58 7.12 -15.56
CA CYS A 242 -14.31 7.83 -16.80
C CYS A 242 -12.95 7.44 -17.35
N LEU A 243 -12.89 7.16 -18.66
CA LEU A 243 -11.66 6.94 -19.39
C LEU A 243 -11.49 8.01 -20.47
N TYR A 244 -10.25 8.42 -20.67
CA TYR A 244 -9.90 9.41 -21.68
C TYR A 244 -8.64 9.01 -22.44
N PRO A 245 -8.56 9.31 -23.75
CA PRO A 245 -7.27 9.39 -24.42
C PRO A 245 -6.43 10.45 -23.73
N TYR A 246 -5.16 10.14 -23.48
CA TYR A 246 -4.25 11.09 -22.88
C TYR A 246 -4.02 12.27 -23.82
N SER A 247 -4.16 13.48 -23.27
CA SER A 247 -3.54 14.69 -23.80
C SER A 247 -3.06 15.52 -22.60
N ARG A 248 -1.99 16.29 -22.80
CA ARG A 248 -1.47 17.15 -21.72
C ARG A 248 -2.51 18.14 -21.22
N ASP A 249 -3.25 18.77 -22.14
CA ASP A 249 -4.32 19.74 -21.80
C ASP A 249 -5.41 19.10 -20.92
N ARG A 250 -5.85 17.88 -21.26
CA ARG A 250 -6.84 17.17 -20.47
C ARG A 250 -6.28 16.75 -19.10
N ALA A 251 -5.05 16.27 -19.05
CA ALA A 251 -4.39 15.95 -17.79
C ALA A 251 -4.29 17.17 -16.88
N GLU A 252 -3.90 18.33 -17.42
CA GLU A 252 -3.82 19.60 -16.69
C GLU A 252 -5.20 20.03 -16.15
N LYS A 253 -6.26 19.97 -16.95
CA LYS A 253 -7.64 20.29 -16.52
C LYS A 253 -8.14 19.39 -15.40
N LEU A 254 -7.93 18.08 -15.51
CA LEU A 254 -8.32 17.12 -14.47
C LEU A 254 -7.49 17.29 -13.18
N LEU A 255 -6.19 17.62 -13.33
CA LEU A 255 -5.31 17.94 -12.20
C LEU A 255 -5.74 19.23 -11.49
N ASP A 256 -6.22 20.24 -12.23
CA ASP A 256 -6.77 21.46 -11.66
C ASP A 256 -8.02 21.19 -10.80
N LEU A 257 -8.92 20.32 -11.25
CA LEU A 257 -10.10 19.93 -10.47
C LEU A 257 -9.73 19.26 -9.13
N VAL A 258 -8.80 18.30 -9.15
CA VAL A 258 -8.36 17.65 -7.91
C VAL A 258 -7.56 18.59 -7.01
N ALA A 259 -6.84 19.56 -7.58
CA ALA A 259 -6.14 20.60 -6.81
C ALA A 259 -7.14 21.56 -6.13
N LYS A 260 -8.17 22.04 -6.85
CA LYS A 260 -9.26 22.84 -6.28
C LYS A 260 -9.96 22.12 -5.13
N MET A 261 -10.27 20.83 -5.31
CA MET A 261 -10.84 19.99 -4.26
C MET A 261 -9.94 19.94 -3.01
N SER A 262 -8.62 19.83 -3.20
CA SER A 262 -7.64 19.82 -2.10
C SER A 262 -7.46 21.19 -1.42
N ASP A 263 -7.64 22.27 -2.16
CA ASP A 263 -7.56 23.65 -1.65
C ASP A 263 -8.83 24.11 -0.93
N GLY A 264 -9.89 23.29 -0.91
CA GLY A 264 -11.19 23.67 -0.35
C GLY A 264 -11.98 24.63 -1.24
N LEU A 265 -11.80 24.51 -2.55
CA LEU A 265 -12.54 25.25 -3.56
C LEU A 265 -13.55 24.32 -4.26
N ASP A 266 -14.59 24.94 -4.82
CA ASP A 266 -15.48 24.27 -5.76
C ASP A 266 -14.82 24.12 -7.12
N SER A 267 -15.50 23.48 -8.06
CA SER A 267 -14.93 23.27 -9.40
C SER A 267 -14.82 24.53 -10.24
N GLU A 268 -15.49 25.62 -9.88
CA GLU A 268 -15.36 26.95 -10.48
C GLU A 268 -14.23 27.77 -9.81
N GLY A 269 -13.72 27.33 -8.67
CA GLY A 269 -12.67 28.00 -7.90
C GLY A 269 -13.18 28.90 -6.77
N ASN A 270 -14.46 28.83 -6.41
CA ASN A 270 -15.01 29.57 -5.27
C ASN A 270 -14.73 28.84 -3.95
N GLU A 271 -14.52 29.60 -2.88
CA GLU A 271 -14.33 29.02 -1.54
C GLU A 271 -15.57 28.26 -1.08
N MET A 272 -15.38 27.05 -0.56
CA MET A 272 -16.45 26.30 0.06
C MET A 272 -15.95 25.34 1.14
N VAL A 273 -16.83 25.06 2.11
CA VAL A 273 -16.62 23.91 2.99
C VAL A 273 -17.07 22.66 2.26
N LEU A 274 -16.13 22.03 1.55
CA LEU A 274 -16.42 20.81 0.81
C LEU A 274 -16.74 19.68 1.79
N ALA A 275 -17.96 19.16 1.71
CA ALA A 275 -18.37 17.99 2.47
C ALA A 275 -17.48 16.78 2.14
N ARG A 276 -17.30 15.89 3.13
CA ARG A 276 -16.41 14.73 2.99
C ARG A 276 -16.93 13.61 2.08
N ASN A 277 -18.15 13.74 1.56
CA ASN A 277 -18.87 12.73 0.78
C ASN A 277 -18.39 12.56 -0.66
N TYR A 278 -17.47 13.40 -1.14
CA TYR A 278 -16.86 13.23 -2.46
C TYR A 278 -15.49 12.58 -2.33
N ASP A 279 -15.29 11.49 -3.05
CA ASP A 279 -13.97 10.86 -3.23
C ASP A 279 -13.64 10.80 -4.73
N VAL A 280 -12.39 11.13 -5.07
CA VAL A 280 -11.90 11.12 -6.45
C VAL A 280 -10.52 10.46 -6.48
N CYS A 281 -10.22 9.74 -7.56
CA CYS A 281 -8.88 9.26 -7.86
C CYS A 281 -8.61 9.38 -9.36
N LEU A 282 -7.55 10.10 -9.69
CA LEU A 282 -7.07 10.31 -11.05
C LEU A 282 -5.83 9.43 -11.28
N ASN A 283 -5.82 8.68 -12.37
CA ASN A 283 -4.67 7.87 -12.76
C ASN A 283 -4.27 8.20 -14.19
N VAL A 284 -2.96 8.25 -14.46
CA VAL A 284 -2.42 8.39 -15.82
C VAL A 284 -1.51 7.21 -16.09
N VAL A 285 -1.72 6.56 -17.23
CA VAL A 285 -1.02 5.34 -17.62
C VAL A 285 -0.47 5.48 -19.04
N SER A 286 0.82 5.19 -19.21
CA SER A 286 1.51 5.22 -20.51
C SER A 286 1.13 4.04 -21.41
N SER A 287 1.41 4.15 -22.72
CA SER A 287 1.27 3.05 -23.67
C SER A 287 2.29 1.93 -23.40
N GLY A 288 1.85 0.68 -23.41
CA GLY A 288 2.72 -0.50 -23.26
C GLY A 288 1.91 -1.77 -23.11
N ASN A 289 2.38 -2.89 -23.68
CA ASN A 289 1.60 -4.12 -23.87
C ASN A 289 1.08 -4.76 -22.56
N GLU A 290 1.62 -4.38 -21.40
CA GLU A 290 1.34 -5.00 -20.10
C GLU A 290 0.47 -4.13 -19.18
N PHE A 291 0.38 -2.81 -19.42
CA PHE A 291 -0.55 -1.94 -18.69
C PHE A 291 -2.01 -2.29 -18.96
N ALA A 292 -2.28 -2.93 -20.09
CA ALA A 292 -3.61 -3.47 -20.39
C ALA A 292 -3.95 -4.76 -19.65
N ALA A 293 -2.95 -5.48 -19.13
CA ALA A 293 -3.22 -6.62 -18.26
C ALA A 293 -3.88 -6.16 -16.95
N LEU A 294 -3.62 -4.92 -16.51
CA LEU A 294 -4.29 -4.29 -15.36
C LEU A 294 -5.79 -4.12 -15.51
N PHE A 295 -6.34 -4.33 -16.70
CA PHE A 295 -7.75 -4.23 -17.05
C PHE A 295 -8.20 -5.56 -17.72
N PRO A 296 -8.64 -6.59 -16.97
CA PRO A 296 -8.98 -7.92 -17.43
C PRO A 296 -10.13 -7.91 -18.46
N GLY A 297 -10.09 -8.92 -19.33
CA GLY A 297 -11.20 -9.28 -20.22
C GLY A 297 -11.45 -8.34 -21.41
N LYS A 298 -10.70 -7.24 -21.54
CA LYS A 298 -10.97 -6.22 -22.56
C LYS A 298 -9.81 -5.87 -23.48
N ALA A 299 -8.62 -6.45 -23.36
CA ALA A 299 -7.51 -6.25 -24.31
C ALA A 299 -7.94 -6.18 -25.79
N LYS A 300 -8.63 -7.24 -26.24
CA LYS A 300 -9.23 -7.34 -27.57
C LYS A 300 -10.46 -6.44 -27.72
N SER A 301 -11.36 -6.38 -26.73
CA SER A 301 -12.58 -5.57 -26.84
C SER A 301 -12.33 -4.07 -26.81
N LEU A 302 -11.27 -3.59 -26.16
CA LEU A 302 -10.81 -2.20 -26.10
C LEU A 302 -10.17 -1.85 -27.45
N ARG A 303 -9.35 -2.74 -28.02
CA ARG A 303 -8.81 -2.58 -29.38
C ARG A 303 -9.91 -2.57 -30.45
N ASP A 304 -10.79 -3.57 -30.42
CA ASP A 304 -11.96 -3.65 -31.31
C ASP A 304 -12.88 -2.44 -31.09
N PHE A 305 -13.02 -1.95 -29.86
CA PHE A 305 -13.77 -0.75 -29.55
C PHE A 305 -13.15 0.53 -30.13
N TYR A 306 -11.84 0.75 -29.93
CA TYR A 306 -11.10 1.89 -30.50
C TYR A 306 -11.16 1.91 -32.02
N ASN A 307 -11.09 0.75 -32.66
CA ASN A 307 -11.17 0.63 -34.11
C ASN A 307 -12.60 0.81 -34.67
N ASN A 308 -13.62 0.79 -33.81
CA ASN A 308 -15.04 0.90 -34.19
C ASN A 308 -15.69 2.22 -33.70
N HIS A 309 -14.91 3.18 -33.19
CA HIS A 309 -15.40 4.45 -32.67
C HIS A 309 -14.69 5.61 -33.37
N ASP A 310 -15.46 6.31 -34.22
CA ASP A 310 -14.96 7.38 -35.11
C ASP A 310 -14.43 8.61 -34.36
N ASP A 311 -14.75 8.75 -33.08
CA ASP A 311 -14.29 9.82 -32.17
C ASP A 311 -12.91 9.53 -31.55
N LEU A 312 -12.37 8.32 -31.73
CA LEU A 312 -11.06 7.92 -31.23
C LEU A 312 -10.02 7.89 -32.37
N PRO A 313 -8.75 8.23 -32.11
CA PRO A 313 -7.71 8.07 -33.12
C PRO A 313 -7.55 6.58 -33.47
N ASN A 314 -7.66 6.27 -34.78
CA ASN A 314 -7.46 4.92 -35.31
C ASN A 314 -6.13 4.34 -34.80
N ILE A 315 -6.22 3.25 -34.02
CA ILE A 315 -5.03 2.50 -33.59
C ILE A 315 -4.58 1.68 -34.81
N ASP A 316 -3.32 1.84 -35.24
CA ASP A 316 -2.76 0.99 -36.31
C ASP A 316 -2.94 -0.49 -35.91
N PRO A 317 -3.66 -1.30 -36.71
CA PRO A 317 -3.91 -2.71 -36.41
C PRO A 317 -2.63 -3.55 -36.28
N ASN A 318 -1.48 -3.04 -36.76
CA ASN A 318 -0.17 -3.66 -36.64
C ASN A 318 0.66 -3.16 -35.44
N LEU A 319 0.20 -2.14 -34.69
CA LEU A 319 0.90 -1.65 -33.51
C LEU A 319 0.56 -2.50 -32.26
N PRO A 320 1.57 -3.09 -31.60
CA PRO A 320 1.38 -3.88 -30.38
C PRO A 320 1.23 -3.02 -29.11
N GLN A 321 0.72 -1.79 -29.19
CA GLN A 321 0.69 -0.86 -28.05
C GLN A 321 -0.72 -0.38 -27.73
N TYR A 322 -1.06 -0.38 -26.44
CA TYR A 322 -2.30 0.20 -25.93
C TYR A 322 -2.24 1.73 -25.92
N PRO A 323 -3.39 2.41 -26.00
CA PRO A 323 -3.43 3.86 -25.95
C PRO A 323 -2.98 4.38 -24.59
N LYS A 324 -2.40 5.58 -24.59
CA LYS A 324 -2.09 6.35 -23.38
C LYS A 324 -3.41 6.83 -22.79
N LEU A 325 -3.64 6.58 -21.51
CA LEU A 325 -4.96 6.78 -20.89
C LEU A 325 -4.90 7.63 -19.64
N ILE A 326 -5.98 8.36 -19.44
CA ILE A 326 -6.33 8.94 -18.14
C ILE A 326 -7.57 8.19 -17.64
N TYR A 327 -7.53 7.72 -16.41
CA TYR A 327 -8.63 7.04 -15.73
C TYR A 327 -9.05 7.84 -14.51
N VAL A 328 -10.32 8.21 -14.44
CA VAL A 328 -10.92 8.92 -13.33
C VAL A 328 -11.94 8.01 -12.69
N TRP A 329 -11.78 7.78 -11.39
CA TRP A 329 -12.82 7.23 -10.54
C TRP A 329 -13.33 8.32 -9.62
N ALA A 330 -14.64 8.45 -9.51
CA ALA A 330 -15.27 9.38 -8.60
C ALA A 330 -16.49 8.73 -7.94
N GLN A 331 -16.76 9.11 -6.71
CA GLN A 331 -18.00 8.76 -6.05
C GLN A 331 -18.50 9.90 -5.17
N TRP A 332 -19.80 9.87 -4.96
CA TRP A 332 -20.50 10.63 -3.95
C TRP A 332 -21.24 9.68 -3.02
N VAL A 333 -21.04 9.85 -1.73
CA VAL A 333 -21.62 9.00 -0.69
C VAL A 333 -22.75 9.74 0.02
N LYS A 334 -23.93 9.14 0.06
CA LYS A 334 -25.04 9.64 0.87
C LYS A 334 -24.78 9.33 2.35
N LEU A 335 -24.04 10.20 3.05
CA LEU A 335 -23.65 9.97 4.45
C LEU A 335 -24.79 10.25 5.44
N LYS A 336 -25.75 11.08 5.04
CA LYS A 336 -26.98 11.41 5.78
C LYS A 336 -28.17 11.46 4.82
N ASP A 337 -29.37 11.25 5.34
CA ASP A 337 -30.60 11.36 4.55
C ASP A 337 -30.84 12.74 3.94
N THR A 338 -30.28 13.78 4.57
CA THR A 338 -30.36 15.17 4.11
C THR A 338 -29.33 15.53 3.05
N ASP A 339 -28.35 14.65 2.77
CA ASP A 339 -27.33 14.93 1.77
C ASP A 339 -27.96 14.88 0.37
N VAL A 340 -27.73 15.94 -0.41
CA VAL A 340 -28.21 16.06 -1.79
C VAL A 340 -27.01 15.99 -2.72
N PHE A 341 -27.10 15.12 -3.72
CA PHE A 341 -26.08 15.02 -4.76
C PHE A 341 -26.19 16.22 -5.70
N ASP A 342 -25.05 16.88 -5.95
CA ASP A 342 -24.93 17.95 -6.94
C ASP A 342 -23.93 17.53 -8.01
N GLU A 343 -24.47 17.13 -9.16
CA GLU A 343 -23.69 16.68 -10.31
C GLU A 343 -22.76 17.78 -10.84
N LYS A 344 -23.25 19.03 -10.87
CA LYS A 344 -22.52 20.20 -11.40
C LYS A 344 -21.28 20.53 -10.59
N LEU A 345 -21.29 20.14 -9.31
CA LEU A 345 -20.20 20.47 -8.42
C LEU A 345 -18.89 19.81 -8.87
N TRP A 346 -18.91 18.54 -9.29
CA TRP A 346 -17.71 17.82 -9.72
C TRP A 346 -17.93 16.89 -10.91
N PHE A 347 -19.04 16.15 -10.94
CA PHE A 347 -19.22 15.02 -11.85
C PHE A 347 -19.34 15.45 -13.31
N ASP A 348 -20.06 16.54 -13.60
CA ASP A 348 -20.14 17.11 -14.96
C ASP A 348 -18.75 17.40 -15.53
N LYS A 349 -17.88 18.03 -14.73
CA LYS A 349 -16.54 18.41 -15.16
C LYS A 349 -15.55 17.26 -15.19
N LEU A 350 -15.71 16.31 -14.27
CA LEU A 350 -14.88 15.10 -14.21
C LEU A 350 -15.24 14.08 -15.30
N SER A 351 -16.37 14.25 -16.00
CA SER A 351 -16.83 13.41 -17.11
C SER A 351 -16.76 14.10 -18.48
N ASP A 352 -16.43 15.39 -18.54
CA ASP A 352 -16.40 16.15 -19.79
C ASP A 352 -15.40 15.59 -20.81
N GLY A 353 -15.92 15.17 -21.97
CA GLY A 353 -15.13 14.60 -23.06
C GLY A 353 -14.63 13.18 -22.79
N CYS A 354 -15.31 12.44 -21.91
CA CYS A 354 -15.02 11.06 -21.59
C CYS A 354 -15.42 10.10 -22.73
N ILE A 355 -14.74 8.95 -22.82
CA ILE A 355 -15.07 7.92 -23.81
C ILE A 355 -16.36 7.21 -23.41
N ASP A 356 -17.43 7.39 -24.19
CA ASP A 356 -18.76 6.95 -23.79
C ASP A 356 -18.86 5.44 -23.53
N SER A 357 -18.33 4.60 -24.41
CA SER A 357 -18.68 3.17 -24.37
C SER A 357 -18.01 2.38 -23.24
N ILE A 358 -16.88 2.87 -22.70
CA ILE A 358 -16.14 2.17 -21.64
C ILE A 358 -16.51 2.73 -20.27
N SER A 359 -17.12 3.92 -20.25
CA SER A 359 -17.36 4.67 -19.04
C SER A 359 -18.63 4.21 -18.37
N ILE A 360 -18.47 3.56 -17.21
CA ILE A 360 -19.59 3.12 -16.40
C ILE A 360 -20.29 4.37 -15.88
N ASN A 361 -21.55 4.54 -16.31
CA ASN A 361 -22.52 5.43 -15.69
C ASN A 361 -22.31 6.94 -15.90
N HIS A 362 -21.53 7.36 -16.91
CA HIS A 362 -21.24 8.78 -17.15
C HIS A 362 -22.39 9.58 -17.80
N LYS A 363 -23.31 8.96 -18.55
CA LYS A 363 -24.47 9.67 -19.17
C LYS A 363 -25.70 9.74 -18.28
N GLU A 364 -25.92 8.69 -17.51
CA GLU A 364 -27.02 8.57 -16.56
C GLU A 364 -26.40 8.10 -15.26
N LEU A 365 -26.16 9.02 -14.32
CA LEU A 365 -25.59 8.66 -13.02
C LEU A 365 -26.60 7.85 -12.20
N MET A 366 -26.47 6.52 -12.26
CA MET A 366 -27.18 5.57 -11.40
C MET A 366 -26.54 5.38 -10.02
N SER A 367 -27.37 5.03 -9.04
CA SER A 367 -26.92 4.62 -7.71
C SER A 367 -26.54 3.14 -7.69
N TYR A 368 -25.50 2.81 -6.92
CA TYR A 368 -25.05 1.44 -6.70
C TYR A 368 -24.73 1.19 -5.22
N PRO A 369 -24.80 -0.07 -4.74
CA PRO A 369 -24.30 -0.42 -3.42
C PRO A 369 -22.82 -0.04 -3.25
N MET A 370 -22.45 0.50 -2.09
CA MET A 370 -21.07 0.90 -1.80
C MET A 370 -20.10 -0.27 -1.92
N SER A 371 -20.48 -1.47 -1.45
CA SER A 371 -19.68 -2.69 -1.59
C SER A 371 -19.36 -3.03 -3.05
N TYR A 372 -20.27 -2.74 -3.99
CA TYR A 372 -20.05 -2.91 -5.41
C TYR A 372 -19.12 -1.82 -5.98
N MET A 373 -19.36 -0.55 -5.65
CA MET A 373 -18.53 0.56 -6.14
C MET A 373 -17.09 0.56 -5.59
N THR A 374 -16.86 -0.09 -4.46
CA THR A 374 -15.55 -0.19 -3.82
C THR A 374 -14.85 -1.51 -4.14
N GLY A 375 -15.62 -2.61 -4.30
CA GLY A 375 -15.09 -3.96 -4.47
C GLY A 375 -15.17 -4.54 -5.87
N SER A 376 -16.00 -4.02 -6.77
CA SER A 376 -16.09 -4.49 -8.18
C SER A 376 -15.54 -3.46 -9.17
N TRP A 377 -15.39 -2.22 -8.71
CA TRP A 377 -14.97 -1.08 -9.50
C TRP A 377 -13.50 -0.75 -9.29
N TRP A 378 -12.67 -1.78 -9.19
CA TRP A 378 -11.22 -1.70 -9.14
C TRP A 378 -10.65 -0.77 -10.20
N ILE A 379 -9.64 0.00 -9.79
CA ILE A 379 -8.77 0.75 -10.70
C ILE A 379 -7.71 -0.19 -11.30
N LEU A 380 -7.28 -1.17 -10.52
CA LEU A 380 -6.24 -2.14 -10.85
C LEU A 380 -6.76 -3.56 -10.56
N ASP A 381 -7.47 -4.15 -11.52
CA ASP A 381 -8.09 -5.47 -11.43
C ASP A 381 -7.23 -6.62 -11.97
N ALA A 382 -5.93 -6.37 -12.16
CA ALA A 382 -4.93 -7.42 -12.24
C ALA A 382 -3.71 -7.12 -11.35
N VAL A 383 -2.80 -8.10 -11.34
CA VAL A 383 -1.48 -7.95 -10.73
C VAL A 383 -0.81 -6.71 -11.30
N ARG A 384 -0.60 -5.73 -10.43
CA ARG A 384 -0.04 -4.42 -10.75
C ARG A 384 1.41 -4.50 -11.19
N GLU A 385 2.19 -5.37 -10.56
CA GLU A 385 3.64 -5.28 -10.59
C GLU A 385 4.18 -5.83 -11.92
N TYR A 386 4.65 -4.89 -12.72
CA TYR A 386 5.06 -5.05 -14.12
C TYR A 386 6.37 -5.84 -14.23
N PRO A 387 6.66 -6.49 -15.37
CA PRO A 387 7.95 -7.12 -15.60
C PRO A 387 9.09 -6.11 -15.86
N TYR A 388 8.79 -4.80 -15.85
CA TYR A 388 9.78 -3.75 -15.91
C TYR A 388 10.14 -3.24 -14.51
N PRO A 389 11.43 -2.98 -14.25
CA PRO A 389 11.80 -2.22 -13.07
C PRO A 389 11.26 -0.78 -13.14
N TYR A 390 11.02 -0.15 -11.98
CA TYR A 390 10.62 1.25 -11.83
C TYR A 390 11.30 1.98 -10.68
N ILE A 391 11.46 3.28 -10.87
CA ILE A 391 11.77 4.24 -9.80
C ILE A 391 10.44 4.71 -9.20
N LYS A 392 10.21 4.39 -7.92
CA LYS A 392 9.01 4.77 -7.17
C LYS A 392 9.12 6.19 -6.62
N SER A 393 7.99 6.89 -6.57
CA SER A 393 7.84 8.11 -5.78
C SER A 393 6.39 8.29 -5.33
N THR A 394 6.14 8.21 -4.03
CA THR A 394 4.83 8.53 -3.44
C THR A 394 4.98 9.61 -2.39
N ARG A 395 4.27 10.72 -2.56
CA ARG A 395 4.36 11.90 -1.69
C ARG A 395 3.01 12.46 -1.33
N MET A 396 2.95 13.08 -0.17
CA MET A 396 1.81 13.82 0.35
C MET A 396 2.10 15.32 0.32
N SER A 397 1.04 16.12 0.36
CA SER A 397 1.13 17.57 0.42
C SER A 397 0.39 18.12 1.61
N ASP A 398 0.99 19.13 2.24
CA ASP A 398 0.43 20.01 3.24
C ASP A 398 -0.06 21.35 2.68
N LYS A 399 0.10 21.58 1.36
CA LYS A 399 -0.33 22.81 0.71
C LYS A 399 -1.84 22.84 0.49
N THR A 400 -2.40 24.04 0.60
CA THR A 400 -3.83 24.36 0.39
C THR A 400 -4.02 25.40 -0.73
N ASP A 401 -3.01 25.58 -1.58
CA ASP A 401 -2.98 26.54 -2.68
C ASP A 401 -2.48 25.89 -3.99
N LEU A 402 -2.62 24.58 -4.15
CA LEU A 402 -2.10 23.81 -5.28
C LEU A 402 -2.67 24.26 -6.63
N SER A 403 -3.93 24.65 -6.67
CA SER A 403 -4.59 25.20 -7.88
C SER A 403 -3.99 26.54 -8.30
N LYS A 404 -3.37 27.28 -7.37
CA LYS A 404 -2.76 28.59 -7.59
C LYS A 404 -1.24 28.52 -7.71
N SER A 405 -0.61 27.47 -7.19
CA SER A 405 0.85 27.29 -7.19
C SER A 405 1.42 26.91 -8.56
N GLY A 406 0.56 26.61 -9.54
CA GLY A 406 0.95 26.09 -10.85
C GLY A 406 1.28 24.59 -10.85
N TRP A 407 1.02 23.90 -9.75
CA TRP A 407 1.27 22.46 -9.63
C TRP A 407 0.55 21.60 -10.69
N PRO A 408 -0.74 21.82 -11.04
CA PRO A 408 -1.42 21.04 -12.07
C PRO A 408 -0.69 21.07 -13.41
N LYS A 409 -0.30 22.27 -13.85
CA LYS A 409 0.47 22.49 -15.08
C LYS A 409 1.85 21.86 -15.01
N TRP A 410 2.56 22.07 -13.90
CA TRP A 410 3.87 21.47 -13.68
C TRP A 410 3.82 19.94 -13.77
N LEU A 411 2.88 19.31 -13.06
CA LEU A 411 2.75 17.87 -13.01
C LEU A 411 2.33 17.29 -14.38
N ALA A 412 1.39 17.94 -15.07
CA ALA A 412 1.01 17.57 -16.42
C ALA A 412 2.23 17.57 -17.37
N GLN A 413 3.09 18.59 -17.29
CA GLN A 413 4.34 18.66 -18.07
C GLN A 413 5.32 17.54 -17.71
N ARG A 414 5.44 17.19 -16.42
CA ARG A 414 6.32 16.09 -15.98
C ARG A 414 5.84 14.74 -16.53
N ILE A 415 4.54 14.47 -16.46
CA ILE A 415 3.91 13.27 -17.02
C ILE A 415 4.09 13.23 -18.54
N ASP A 416 3.85 14.36 -19.23
CA ASP A 416 3.95 14.48 -20.69
C ASP A 416 5.35 14.14 -21.21
N LYS A 417 6.43 14.42 -20.46
CA LYS A 417 7.80 14.01 -20.83
C LYS A 417 7.97 12.50 -20.99
N ILE A 418 7.19 11.70 -20.26
CA ILE A 418 7.23 10.23 -20.35
C ILE A 418 6.17 9.73 -21.31
N VAL A 419 4.95 10.26 -21.20
CA VAL A 419 3.79 9.79 -21.95
C VAL A 419 3.81 10.23 -23.40
N ALA A 420 4.26 11.45 -23.74
CA ALA A 420 4.19 11.94 -25.12
C ALA A 420 5.13 11.21 -26.10
N PRO A 421 6.41 10.98 -25.79
CA PRO A 421 7.31 10.33 -26.73
C PRO A 421 6.87 8.88 -27.02
N GLU A 422 6.85 8.49 -28.29
CA GLU A 422 6.66 7.09 -28.66
C GLU A 422 7.96 6.31 -28.49
N ASN A 423 7.88 5.07 -27.99
CA ASN A 423 9.02 4.14 -27.91
C ASN A 423 10.26 4.65 -27.17
N ASN A 424 10.11 5.56 -26.19
CA ASN A 424 11.23 6.05 -25.37
C ASN A 424 11.74 5.02 -24.34
N GLY A 425 11.06 3.88 -24.19
CA GLY A 425 11.41 2.83 -23.23
C GLY A 425 11.18 3.23 -21.76
N LEU A 426 10.42 4.31 -21.52
CA LEU A 426 9.98 4.76 -20.21
C LEU A 426 8.46 4.72 -20.13
N PHE A 427 7.93 4.37 -18.97
CA PHE A 427 6.49 4.33 -18.76
C PHE A 427 6.16 4.93 -17.41
N VAL A 428 5.09 5.71 -17.32
CA VAL A 428 4.61 6.25 -16.04
C VAL A 428 3.27 5.63 -15.68
N CYS A 429 3.16 5.25 -14.40
CA CYS A 429 1.90 5.05 -13.70
C CYS A 429 1.78 6.15 -12.65
N ALA A 430 0.96 7.16 -12.94
CA ALA A 430 0.67 8.24 -12.01
C ALA A 430 -0.66 7.98 -11.31
N GLN A 431 -0.73 8.23 -10.00
CA GLN A 431 -1.96 8.18 -9.22
C GLN A 431 -2.04 9.39 -8.31
N ILE A 432 -3.14 10.13 -8.43
CA ILE A 432 -3.40 11.38 -7.72
C ILE A 432 -4.71 11.23 -6.97
N GLN A 433 -4.65 11.43 -5.66
CA GLN A 433 -5.81 11.24 -4.80
C GLN A 433 -5.94 12.37 -3.77
N PRO A 434 -6.95 13.25 -3.89
CA PRO A 434 -7.28 14.20 -2.84
C PRO A 434 -7.79 13.46 -1.60
N PHE A 435 -7.20 13.75 -0.43
CA PHE A 435 -7.56 13.12 0.86
C PHE A 435 -8.05 14.11 1.90
N GLY A 436 -7.64 15.39 1.81
CA GLY A 436 -7.77 16.34 2.91
C GLY A 436 -8.94 17.31 2.78
N GLY A 437 -8.74 18.52 3.31
CA GLY A 437 -9.84 19.44 3.61
C GLY A 437 -10.39 19.21 5.02
N PRO A 438 -10.90 20.27 5.68
CA PRO A 438 -11.18 20.29 7.12
C PRO A 438 -12.27 19.30 7.55
N GLU A 439 -13.16 18.93 6.63
CA GLU A 439 -14.25 17.97 6.88
C GLU A 439 -13.89 16.52 6.57
N SER A 440 -12.77 16.27 5.88
CA SER A 440 -12.35 14.91 5.53
C SER A 440 -12.20 14.05 6.78
N LYS A 441 -12.58 12.77 6.67
CA LYS A 441 -12.52 11.83 7.79
C LYS A 441 -11.08 11.56 8.22
N THR A 442 -10.13 11.58 7.28
CA THR A 442 -8.69 11.47 7.57
C THR A 442 -8.21 12.59 8.50
N VAL A 443 -8.60 13.84 8.26
CA VAL A 443 -8.25 14.99 9.13
C VAL A 443 -8.97 14.89 10.47
N LYS A 444 -10.27 14.58 10.49
CA LYS A 444 -11.04 14.45 11.74
C LYS A 444 -10.53 13.31 12.64
N ASN A 445 -9.83 12.32 12.07
CA ASN A 445 -9.24 11.20 12.81
C ASN A 445 -7.78 11.46 13.25
N ALA A 446 -7.21 12.66 13.04
CA ALA A 446 -5.79 12.92 13.29
C ALA A 446 -5.31 12.58 14.71
N ASN A 447 -6.18 12.73 15.72
CA ASN A 447 -5.87 12.50 17.13
C ASN A 447 -6.50 11.21 17.68
N ASN A 448 -6.72 10.19 16.83
CA ASN A 448 -7.29 8.91 17.26
C ASN A 448 -6.28 7.98 17.97
N GLY A 449 -5.07 8.45 18.28
CA GLY A 449 -4.03 7.73 19.00
C GLY A 449 -3.09 6.90 18.12
N THR A 450 -3.50 6.51 16.91
CA THR A 450 -2.70 5.70 15.99
C THR A 450 -1.40 6.40 15.56
N SER A 451 -0.39 5.62 15.17
CA SER A 451 0.93 6.13 14.81
C SER A 451 1.03 6.63 13.36
N TYR A 452 -0.07 6.65 12.62
CA TYR A 452 -0.11 7.25 11.29
C TYR A 452 0.24 8.74 11.36
N SER A 453 1.01 9.18 10.37
CA SER A 453 1.44 10.57 10.26
C SER A 453 0.77 11.25 9.08
N TRP A 454 0.96 12.56 8.97
CA TRP A 454 0.49 13.34 7.82
C TRP A 454 -1.03 13.35 7.66
N ARG A 455 -1.76 13.27 8.77
CA ARG A 455 -3.24 13.26 8.80
C ARG A 455 -3.88 14.56 8.30
N ASN A 456 -3.10 15.63 8.22
CA ASN A 456 -3.47 16.92 7.66
C ASN A 456 -3.22 17.03 6.15
N SER A 457 -2.75 15.97 5.48
CA SER A 457 -2.42 16.03 4.05
C SER A 457 -3.64 16.33 3.19
N THR A 458 -3.49 17.22 2.21
CA THR A 458 -4.56 17.61 1.28
C THR A 458 -4.69 16.64 0.11
N ILE A 459 -3.57 16.09 -0.35
CA ILE A 459 -3.49 15.21 -1.53
C ILE A 459 -2.30 14.26 -1.42
N THR A 460 -2.42 13.09 -2.06
CA THR A 460 -1.31 12.17 -2.30
C THR A 460 -1.06 12.05 -3.79
N CYS A 461 0.21 12.06 -4.20
CA CYS A 461 0.65 11.89 -5.57
C CYS A 461 1.70 10.77 -5.65
N THR A 462 1.40 9.73 -6.42
CA THR A 462 2.34 8.66 -6.77
C THR A 462 2.74 8.80 -8.22
N LEU A 463 4.04 8.74 -8.49
CA LEU A 463 4.66 8.75 -9.81
C LEU A 463 5.63 7.58 -9.87
N ASP A 464 5.18 6.46 -10.40
CA ASP A 464 6.03 5.30 -10.64
C ASP A 464 6.55 5.37 -12.08
N CYS A 465 7.87 5.48 -12.26
CA CYS A 465 8.54 5.55 -13.56
C CYS A 465 9.24 4.23 -13.88
N PHE A 466 8.60 3.43 -14.73
CA PHE A 466 9.12 2.18 -15.25
C PHE A 466 10.10 2.42 -16.39
N TYR A 467 11.09 1.55 -16.52
CA TYR A 467 12.08 1.65 -17.57
C TYR A 467 12.43 0.29 -18.17
N ASN A 468 12.68 0.29 -19.47
CA ASN A 468 13.10 -0.90 -20.19
C ASN A 468 14.61 -1.15 -19.95
N PHE A 469 14.92 -2.15 -19.10
CA PHE A 469 16.30 -2.52 -18.79
C PHE A 469 17.11 -2.95 -20.02
N LYS A 470 16.46 -3.46 -21.09
CA LYS A 470 17.15 -3.87 -22.33
C LYS A 470 17.63 -2.69 -23.18
N HIS A 471 17.15 -1.47 -22.87
CA HIS A 471 17.45 -0.25 -23.62
C HIS A 471 18.20 0.79 -22.76
N ASP A 472 18.78 0.37 -21.62
CA ASP A 472 19.58 1.20 -20.70
C ASP A 472 18.89 2.48 -20.20
N LYS A 473 17.57 2.43 -20.01
CA LYS A 473 16.74 3.59 -19.63
C LYS A 473 16.73 3.95 -18.14
N LYS A 474 17.52 3.26 -17.33
CA LYS A 474 17.56 3.45 -15.88
C LYS A 474 17.97 4.87 -15.49
N GLN A 475 19.07 5.36 -16.06
CA GLN A 475 19.61 6.69 -15.73
C GLN A 475 18.63 7.81 -16.10
N GLU A 476 17.93 7.67 -17.23
CA GLU A 476 16.91 8.63 -17.66
C GLU A 476 15.72 8.64 -16.68
N ALA A 477 15.27 7.47 -16.21
CA ALA A 477 14.21 7.36 -15.20
C ALA A 477 14.62 7.98 -13.85
N GLU A 478 15.85 7.70 -13.39
CA GLU A 478 16.41 8.26 -12.16
C GLU A 478 16.54 9.79 -12.25
N GLN A 479 17.03 10.31 -13.37
CA GLN A 479 17.14 11.74 -13.61
C GLN A 479 15.77 12.43 -13.67
N TRP A 480 14.80 11.82 -14.37
CA TRP A 480 13.43 12.35 -14.42
C TRP A 480 12.81 12.41 -13.02
N GLN A 481 13.04 11.38 -12.21
CA GLN A 481 12.53 11.33 -10.85
C GLN A 481 13.20 12.36 -9.95
N LYS A 482 14.53 12.50 -10.02
CA LYS A 482 15.30 13.51 -9.28
C LYS A 482 14.78 14.93 -9.52
N GLU A 483 14.55 15.28 -10.78
CA GLU A 483 13.97 16.58 -11.16
C GLU A 483 12.55 16.78 -10.58
N ASN A 484 11.76 15.70 -10.47
CA ASN A 484 10.45 15.79 -9.83
C ASN A 484 10.60 16.11 -8.34
N GLU A 485 11.58 15.53 -7.65
CA GLU A 485 11.79 15.76 -6.21
C GLU A 485 12.25 17.20 -5.95
N GLU A 486 13.25 17.65 -6.70
CA GLU A 486 13.82 19.00 -6.59
C GLU A 486 12.78 20.10 -6.91
N GLY A 487 11.87 19.84 -7.86
CA GLY A 487 10.82 20.80 -8.23
C GLY A 487 9.57 20.74 -7.34
N ALA A 488 9.21 19.57 -6.81
CA ALA A 488 7.96 19.38 -6.10
C ALA A 488 8.04 19.73 -4.61
N ILE A 489 9.20 19.57 -3.97
CA ILE A 489 9.33 19.57 -2.51
C ILE A 489 10.23 20.70 -2.02
N GLY A 490 9.92 21.24 -0.85
CA GLY A 490 10.72 22.20 -0.12
C GLY A 490 10.03 23.56 -0.05
N GLU A 491 10.71 24.55 0.53
CA GLU A 491 10.18 25.91 0.70
C GLU A 491 9.68 26.51 -0.63
N ASN A 492 10.41 26.26 -1.72
CA ASN A 492 10.07 26.70 -3.08
C ASN A 492 9.41 25.59 -3.93
N GLY A 493 9.12 24.43 -3.36
CA GLY A 493 8.54 23.29 -4.07
C GLY A 493 7.10 23.55 -4.48
N VAL A 494 6.69 23.13 -5.68
CA VAL A 494 5.32 23.41 -6.17
C VAL A 494 4.24 22.56 -5.50
N PHE A 495 4.60 21.42 -4.88
CA PHE A 495 3.66 20.43 -4.35
C PHE A 495 3.60 20.38 -2.83
N SER A 496 4.72 20.30 -2.11
CA SER A 496 4.73 20.23 -0.65
C SER A 496 5.90 21.01 -0.06
N THR A 497 5.71 21.55 1.15
CA THR A 497 6.75 22.35 1.82
C THR A 497 7.90 21.50 2.36
N LYS A 498 7.69 20.19 2.52
CA LYS A 498 8.66 19.23 3.06
C LYS A 498 8.40 17.83 2.51
N ASP A 499 9.34 16.92 2.74
CA ASP A 499 9.21 15.55 2.24
C ASP A 499 8.26 14.74 3.12
N MET A 500 7.00 14.63 2.70
CA MET A 500 5.96 13.87 3.42
C MET A 500 5.65 12.59 2.65
N ARG A 501 5.95 11.44 3.24
CA ARG A 501 5.77 10.13 2.60
C ARG A 501 4.82 9.26 3.41
N PRO A 502 3.85 8.60 2.78
CA PRO A 502 3.10 7.54 3.44
C PRO A 502 3.95 6.27 3.51
N LEU A 503 3.82 5.55 4.62
CA LEU A 503 4.61 4.34 4.90
C LEU A 503 4.42 3.21 3.87
N TRP A 504 3.20 3.07 3.32
CA TRP A 504 2.89 2.10 2.27
C TRP A 504 3.62 2.38 0.95
N GLY A 505 3.97 3.63 0.68
CA GLY A 505 4.61 4.07 -0.55
C GLY A 505 6.10 4.32 -0.35
N SER A 506 6.80 3.47 0.41
CA SER A 506 8.20 3.66 0.79
C SER A 506 9.19 3.40 -0.35
N PHE A 507 10.24 4.22 -0.44
CA PHE A 507 11.29 4.14 -1.48
C PHE A 507 12.55 4.92 -1.07
N GLY A 508 13.64 4.71 -1.81
CA GLY A 508 14.91 5.43 -1.70
C GLY A 508 15.84 4.83 -0.65
N GLU A 509 16.25 5.66 0.30
CA GLU A 509 17.07 5.24 1.45
C GLU A 509 16.35 4.13 2.25
N TYR A 510 17.13 3.15 2.70
CA TYR A 510 16.64 1.93 3.33
C TYR A 510 16.90 1.91 4.83
N ASP A 511 17.80 2.77 5.30
CA ASP A 511 18.01 3.00 6.72
C ASP A 511 16.95 3.95 7.27
N PHE A 512 15.91 3.38 7.90
CA PHE A 512 14.78 4.15 8.43
C PHE A 512 15.23 5.24 9.40
N SER A 513 16.34 5.03 10.12
CA SER A 513 16.87 6.01 11.10
C SER A 513 17.34 7.33 10.47
N LYS A 514 17.61 7.35 9.16
CA LYS A 514 18.03 8.55 8.43
C LYS A 514 16.89 9.32 7.78
N ILE A 515 15.72 8.71 7.66
CA ILE A 515 14.57 9.22 6.89
C ILE A 515 13.27 9.15 7.67
N TRP A 516 13.34 8.93 8.99
CA TRP A 516 12.17 8.77 9.84
C TRP A 516 11.27 10.00 9.80
N ASP A 517 11.85 11.18 9.63
CA ASP A 517 11.20 12.49 9.56
C ASP A 517 10.35 12.66 8.29
N ALA A 518 10.60 11.86 7.26
CA ALA A 518 9.74 11.79 6.08
C ALA A 518 8.48 10.91 6.29
N TYR A 519 8.51 9.99 7.27
CA TYR A 519 7.40 9.07 7.55
C TYR A 519 6.66 9.37 8.85
N HIS A 520 7.27 10.13 9.77
CA HIS A 520 6.69 10.51 11.04
C HIS A 520 6.67 12.03 11.21
N ASP A 521 5.53 12.55 11.64
CA ASP A 521 5.25 13.98 11.75
C ASP A 521 5.91 14.67 12.96
N SER A 522 6.43 13.92 13.93
CA SER A 522 7.15 14.48 15.08
C SER A 522 8.22 13.54 15.64
N GLN A 523 9.27 14.15 16.22
CA GLN A 523 10.31 13.45 16.96
C GLN A 523 9.74 12.68 18.17
N GLU A 524 8.77 13.27 18.87
CA GLU A 524 8.12 12.65 20.03
C GLU A 524 7.43 11.32 19.66
N LYS A 525 6.70 11.31 18.54
CA LYS A 525 6.06 10.09 18.02
C LYS A 525 7.10 9.04 17.68
N TYR A 526 8.17 9.43 16.98
CA TYR A 526 9.25 8.52 16.62
C TYR A 526 9.95 7.93 17.85
N ASP A 527 10.32 8.75 18.84
CA ASP A 527 10.94 8.26 20.07
C ASP A 527 10.01 7.39 20.91
N LYS A 528 8.70 7.67 20.92
CA LYS A 528 7.70 6.78 21.54
C LYS A 528 7.71 5.39 20.87
N LEU A 529 7.74 5.32 19.55
CA LEU A 529 7.83 4.05 18.82
C LEU A 529 9.13 3.30 19.16
N ARG A 530 10.26 4.00 19.26
CA ARG A 530 11.55 3.40 19.66
C ARG A 530 11.53 2.82 21.07
N ARG A 531 10.87 3.49 22.02
CA ARG A 531 10.66 2.98 23.39
C ARG A 531 9.79 1.74 23.39
N LEU A 532 8.66 1.77 22.69
CA LEU A 532 7.77 0.61 22.57
C LEU A 532 8.46 -0.57 21.89
N ARG A 533 9.30 -0.30 20.89
CA ARG A 533 10.12 -1.31 20.21
C ARG A 533 11.05 -2.03 21.18
N LYS A 534 11.69 -1.31 22.10
CA LYS A 534 12.56 -1.88 23.14
C LYS A 534 11.79 -2.77 24.13
N ILE A 535 10.55 -2.44 24.42
CA ILE A 535 9.68 -3.21 25.34
C ILE A 535 9.14 -4.47 24.67
N HIS A 536 8.66 -4.36 23.43
CA HIS A 536 7.95 -5.43 22.73
C HIS A 536 8.81 -6.24 21.75
N ASP A 537 10.08 -5.87 21.58
CA ASP A 537 11.11 -6.69 20.95
C ASP A 537 12.49 -6.47 21.63
N PRO A 538 12.65 -6.92 22.88
CA PRO A 538 13.89 -6.72 23.62
C PRO A 538 15.08 -7.48 23.01
N THR A 539 14.84 -8.50 22.17
CA THR A 539 15.89 -9.31 21.53
C THR A 539 16.22 -8.85 20.11
N GLY A 540 15.38 -8.00 19.49
CA GLY A 540 15.55 -7.54 18.12
C GLY A 540 15.13 -8.60 17.09
N VAL A 541 14.32 -9.59 17.48
CA VAL A 541 13.93 -10.69 16.60
C VAL A 541 13.16 -10.17 15.37
N PHE A 542 12.44 -9.06 15.47
CA PHE A 542 11.80 -8.41 14.30
C PHE A 542 12.56 -7.19 13.77
N THR A 543 13.89 -7.17 13.91
CA THR A 543 14.80 -6.20 13.25
C THR A 543 15.67 -6.91 12.20
N PRO A 544 15.10 -7.54 11.15
CA PRO A 544 15.86 -8.33 10.18
C PRO A 544 16.50 -7.48 9.06
N ASN A 545 16.12 -6.20 8.97
CA ASN A 545 16.60 -5.25 7.96
C ASN A 545 16.64 -3.83 8.55
N THR A 546 17.16 -2.84 7.83
CA THR A 546 17.28 -1.46 8.33
C THR A 546 16.03 -0.61 8.14
N PHE A 547 15.03 -1.09 7.41
CA PHE A 547 13.80 -0.34 7.17
C PHE A 547 12.79 -0.63 8.29
N CYS A 548 13.21 -0.35 9.53
CA CYS A 548 12.42 -0.53 10.73
C CYS A 548 12.75 0.56 11.76
N VAL A 549 11.77 0.94 12.58
CA VAL A 549 12.01 1.77 13.76
C VAL A 549 13.03 1.09 14.68
N PRO A 550 14.18 1.74 14.99
CA PRO A 550 15.19 1.18 15.88
C PRO A 550 14.72 1.19 17.33
N ARG A 551 15.35 0.37 18.18
CA ARG A 551 15.09 0.42 19.62
C ARG A 551 15.72 1.66 20.23
N GLU A 552 15.15 2.12 21.35
CA GLU A 552 15.77 3.20 22.10
C GLU A 552 17.14 2.77 22.64
N GLY A 553 18.18 3.56 22.32
CA GLY A 553 19.58 3.26 22.69
C GLY A 553 20.31 2.31 21.73
N GLU A 554 19.67 1.92 20.64
CA GLU A 554 20.25 1.04 19.61
C GLU A 554 20.82 1.85 18.44
N ASP A 555 22.06 1.54 18.04
CA ASP A 555 22.60 1.94 16.73
C ASP A 555 22.38 0.78 15.73
N THR A 556 21.60 1.04 14.69
CA THR A 556 21.22 0.04 13.68
C THR A 556 22.41 -0.53 12.91
N LYS A 557 23.52 0.22 12.81
CA LYS A 557 24.74 -0.24 12.13
C LYS A 557 25.44 -1.36 12.91
N ASP A 558 25.43 -1.28 14.24
CA ASP A 558 26.11 -2.24 15.09
C ASP A 558 25.42 -3.62 15.07
N LEU A 559 24.09 -3.68 15.01
CA LEU A 559 23.38 -4.97 14.94
C LEU A 559 23.54 -5.70 13.63
N LEU A 560 23.51 -4.99 12.51
CA LEU A 560 23.73 -5.64 11.22
C LEU A 560 25.17 -6.14 11.12
N ALA A 561 26.14 -5.36 11.61
CA ALA A 561 27.52 -5.81 11.69
C ALA A 561 27.68 -7.03 12.62
N GLU A 562 26.98 -7.06 13.75
CA GLU A 562 27.01 -8.19 14.70
C GLU A 562 26.34 -9.46 14.14
N ARG A 563 25.25 -9.32 13.37
CA ARG A 563 24.58 -10.44 12.69
C ARG A 563 25.34 -10.96 11.48
N VAL A 564 26.01 -10.09 10.74
CA VAL A 564 26.93 -10.49 9.65
C VAL A 564 28.10 -11.29 10.21
N LYS A 565 28.63 -10.96 11.40
CA LYS A 565 29.64 -11.80 12.07
C LYS A 565 29.12 -13.19 12.43
N GLN A 566 27.84 -13.31 12.80
CA GLN A 566 27.20 -14.60 13.09
C GLN A 566 26.90 -15.43 11.83
N GLN A 567 26.81 -14.80 10.65
CA GLN A 567 26.65 -15.48 9.37
C GLN A 567 27.77 -16.50 9.10
N ALA A 568 29.00 -16.22 9.56
CA ALA A 568 30.14 -17.13 9.45
C ALA A 568 29.99 -18.43 10.24
N LEU A 569 29.07 -18.49 11.21
CA LEU A 569 28.76 -19.70 11.99
C LEU A 569 27.61 -20.53 11.37
N LEU A 570 26.80 -19.92 10.49
CA LEU A 570 25.62 -20.54 9.87
C LEU A 570 25.85 -20.97 8.41
N SER A 571 26.85 -20.40 7.74
CA SER A 571 27.41 -20.89 6.45
C SER A 571 28.21 -22.18 6.66
#